data_AF-A0A843L5J6-F1
#
_entry.id   AF-A0A843L5J6-F1
#
_cell.length_a   1.000
_cell.length_b   1.000
_cell.length_c   1.000
_cell.angle_alpha   90.00
_cell.angle_beta   90.00
_cell.angle_gamma   90.00
#
_symmetry.space_group_name_H-M   'P 1'
#
loop_
_entity.id
_entity.type
_entity.pdbx_description
1 polymer ?
#
loop_
_entity_poly.entity_id
_entity_poly.type
_entity_poly.pdbx_seq_one_letter_code
_entity_poly.pdbx_strand_id
1 'polypeptide(L)'
;MDMRYILSILILFSLAGMAAALPVLPDEFAGSVTLDGKAAPAGTTITARIDWNERGSTVTTTAGEYGPLDSPGVLAVRATEEDLRRSASPTITFWVNGHKADQEATFTGGTARRLDLSAATGVEETDPVPVASDRNSFAIEGVDVTETEGGQQIIIDNRTVLGEITTNETAITLNNVDGWEEMVIFTRERPTGDARITGTVESVHARSSPVNTGSAWAQIDLDMSRHPGSTAQLDITVFGNPRSDEREAFENVAYQLTGKNVASFAYILNVQKTNVANAGDGGIIRTATIRMAASPEWVAGMGGTENVVILRRADDGTTTGLDTRYIGLDADGNYIFEAVSPGGLSAFALVATKAPDSNTGGGGTTSTTSGGGSSSKDPGSQFTYDPDAPAVQIGHASLATSPAGVVLESVTVRTADETCAVAIHEGITALDGSGNPLGEVTVARAASVPAAPPGATVLIALECGPAGATFNPAAVLTYTLSAEEWAKIDKGATPEVMWYNPGTGKWQDIPATVNPAT
;
A
#
# COMPACT_ATOMS: atom_id res chain seq x y z
N MET A 1 44.82 23.08 52.38
CA MET A 1 44.23 22.26 51.30
C MET A 1 44.26 23.11 50.04
N ASP A 2 45.13 22.75 49.11
CA ASP A 2 45.55 23.61 48.00
C ASP A 2 44.46 23.82 46.95
N MET A 3 44.29 25.10 46.57
CA MET A 3 43.40 25.64 45.54
C MET A 3 43.74 25.19 44.10
N ARG A 4 44.58 24.15 43.97
CA ARG A 4 45.03 23.56 42.70
C ARG A 4 44.29 22.28 42.33
N TYR A 5 43.42 21.76 43.19
CA TYR A 5 42.59 20.58 42.90
C TYR A 5 41.10 20.87 42.64
N ILE A 6 40.65 22.12 42.80
CA ILE A 6 39.26 22.52 42.50
C ILE A 6 39.11 23.00 41.04
N LEU A 7 40.21 23.40 40.38
CA LEU A 7 40.18 23.81 38.97
C LEU A 7 40.24 22.64 37.97
N SER A 8 40.53 21.42 38.43
CA SER A 8 40.63 20.22 37.57
C SER A 8 39.35 19.39 37.51
N ILE A 9 38.31 19.72 38.28
CA ILE A 9 36.98 19.10 38.20
C ILE A 9 35.97 20.02 37.49
N LEU A 10 36.34 21.29 37.24
CA LEU A 10 35.51 22.27 36.51
C LEU A 10 35.88 22.39 35.02
N ILE A 11 36.50 21.35 34.45
CA ILE A 11 36.65 21.12 33.00
C ILE A 11 36.20 19.69 32.68
N LEU A 12 35.08 19.27 33.29
CA LEU A 12 34.38 18.03 32.91
C LEU A 12 32.86 18.21 32.78
N PHE A 13 32.38 19.45 32.76
CA PHE A 13 30.99 19.80 32.47
C PHE A 13 30.93 21.18 31.79
N SER A 14 31.11 21.20 30.47
CA SER A 14 30.54 22.20 29.53
C SER A 14 31.18 22.08 28.16
N LEU A 15 30.99 20.93 27.52
CA LEU A 15 30.94 20.89 26.07
C LEU A 15 29.82 19.90 25.69
N ALA A 16 28.58 20.33 25.89
CA ALA A 16 27.49 19.85 25.05
C ALA A 16 27.78 20.41 23.66
N GLY A 17 28.70 19.74 22.94
CA GLY A 17 28.89 19.97 21.53
C GLY A 17 27.56 19.67 20.87
N MET A 18 27.00 20.66 20.18
CA MET A 18 26.05 20.40 19.11
C MET A 18 26.78 19.41 18.20
N ALA A 19 26.40 18.13 18.27
CA ALA A 19 26.84 17.18 17.28
C ALA A 19 26.21 17.63 15.96
N ALA A 20 26.94 18.42 15.18
CA ALA A 20 26.61 18.57 13.78
C ALA A 20 26.74 17.17 13.18
N ALA A 21 25.62 16.56 12.83
CA ALA A 21 25.63 15.32 12.06
C ALA A 21 26.50 15.59 10.83
N LEU A 22 27.58 14.82 10.66
CA LEU A 22 28.37 14.92 9.45
C LEU A 22 27.44 14.63 8.28
N PRO A 23 27.38 15.48 7.24
CA PRO A 23 26.53 15.22 6.09
C PRO A 23 26.93 13.87 5.49
N VAL A 24 25.94 13.03 5.22
CA VAL A 24 26.17 11.70 4.66
C VAL A 24 26.86 11.88 3.31
N LEU A 25 27.93 11.12 3.08
CA LEU A 25 28.68 11.22 1.83
C LEU A 25 27.77 10.80 0.66
N PRO A 26 27.83 11.50 -0.48
CA PRO A 26 27.05 11.12 -1.64
C PRO A 26 27.53 9.78 -2.20
N ASP A 27 26.61 9.03 -2.80
CA ASP A 27 26.99 8.02 -3.79
C ASP A 27 27.12 8.68 -5.16
N GLU A 28 28.14 8.31 -5.92
CA GLU A 28 28.47 8.87 -7.22
C GLU A 28 28.25 7.82 -8.32
N PHE A 29 27.51 8.20 -9.35
CA PHE A 29 27.21 7.34 -10.50
C PHE A 29 27.68 7.95 -11.80
N ALA A 30 28.13 7.09 -12.69
CA ALA A 30 28.66 7.41 -14.00
C ALA A 30 28.44 6.23 -14.94
N GLY A 31 28.26 6.46 -16.23
CA GLY A 31 27.92 5.36 -17.11
C GLY A 31 27.71 5.74 -18.56
N SER A 32 27.40 4.73 -19.37
CA SER A 32 26.69 4.96 -20.62
C SER A 32 25.22 5.21 -20.34
N VAL A 33 24.55 5.96 -21.21
CA VAL A 33 23.11 6.20 -21.13
C VAL A 33 22.46 6.07 -22.50
N THR A 34 21.41 5.26 -22.56
CA THR A 34 20.62 5.05 -23.77
C THR A 34 19.17 5.46 -23.57
N LEU A 35 18.59 5.99 -24.63
CA LEU A 35 17.19 6.33 -24.75
C LEU A 35 16.67 5.67 -26.04
N ASP A 36 15.67 4.80 -25.94
CA ASP A 36 15.12 3.99 -27.05
C ASP A 36 16.17 3.11 -27.74
N GLY A 37 17.07 2.54 -26.96
CA GLY A 37 18.17 1.72 -27.46
C GLY A 37 19.22 2.52 -28.27
N LYS A 38 19.14 3.85 -28.31
CA LYS A 38 20.14 4.74 -28.92
C LYS A 38 20.89 5.50 -27.85
N ALA A 39 22.12 5.93 -28.13
CA ALA A 39 22.87 6.80 -27.23
C ALA A 39 22.09 8.09 -26.95
N ALA A 40 21.85 8.42 -25.67
CA ALA A 40 21.10 9.62 -25.32
C ALA A 40 21.88 10.88 -25.76
N PRO A 41 21.24 11.89 -26.38
CA PRO A 41 21.94 13.08 -26.85
C PRO A 41 22.69 13.83 -25.73
N ALA A 42 23.71 14.63 -26.09
CA ALA A 42 24.25 15.62 -25.17
C ALA A 42 23.14 16.64 -24.80
N GLY A 43 23.12 17.08 -23.54
CA GLY A 43 22.05 17.91 -22.98
C GLY A 43 20.92 17.12 -22.32
N THR A 44 21.00 15.79 -22.28
CA THR A 44 20.00 14.93 -21.61
C THR A 44 20.15 15.06 -20.10
N THR A 45 19.04 15.33 -19.40
CA THR A 45 19.03 15.39 -17.93
C THR A 45 18.90 13.98 -17.34
N ILE A 46 19.77 13.65 -16.40
CA ILE A 46 19.74 12.40 -15.64
C ILE A 46 19.44 12.74 -14.19
N THR A 47 18.34 12.22 -13.66
CA THR A 47 17.90 12.47 -12.28
C THR A 47 17.95 11.18 -11.49
N ALA A 48 18.43 11.24 -10.25
CA ALA A 48 18.34 10.19 -9.25
C ALA A 48 17.39 10.61 -8.14
N ARG A 49 16.49 9.71 -7.75
CA ARG A 49 15.53 9.95 -6.66
C ARG A 49 15.60 8.86 -5.61
N ILE A 50 15.30 9.24 -4.37
CA ILE A 50 15.04 8.33 -3.26
C ILE A 50 13.63 8.68 -2.77
N ASP A 51 12.76 7.67 -2.67
CA ASP A 51 11.32 7.83 -2.34
C ASP A 51 10.66 8.96 -3.15
N TRP A 52 10.90 8.96 -4.47
CA TRP A 52 10.42 9.96 -5.45
C TRP A 52 10.93 11.39 -5.28
N ASN A 53 11.72 11.67 -4.26
CA ASN A 53 12.35 12.96 -4.09
C ASN A 53 13.68 13.01 -4.84
N GLU A 54 13.91 14.06 -5.62
CA GLU A 54 15.20 14.27 -6.27
C GLU A 54 16.32 14.42 -5.24
N ARG A 55 17.36 13.59 -5.40
CA ARG A 55 18.55 13.55 -4.54
C ARG A 55 19.85 13.71 -5.32
N GLY A 56 19.80 13.68 -6.65
CA GLY A 56 20.92 13.97 -7.52
C GLY A 56 20.45 14.27 -8.94
N SER A 57 21.16 15.14 -9.65
CA SER A 57 20.90 15.43 -11.05
C SER A 57 22.20 15.77 -11.77
N THR A 58 22.31 15.36 -13.03
CA THR A 58 23.41 15.77 -13.93
C THR A 58 22.88 15.90 -15.36
N VAL A 59 23.67 16.55 -16.23
CA VAL A 59 23.35 16.72 -17.65
C VAL A 59 24.46 16.10 -18.47
N THR A 60 24.11 15.28 -19.45
CA THR A 60 25.08 14.66 -20.37
C THR A 60 25.80 15.74 -21.17
N THR A 61 27.13 15.68 -21.25
CA THR A 61 27.95 16.59 -22.08
C THR A 61 28.39 15.94 -23.37
N THR A 62 28.50 14.62 -23.35
CA THR A 62 28.81 13.75 -24.50
C THR A 62 27.60 12.84 -24.74
N ALA A 63 27.22 12.64 -26.00
CA ALA A 63 26.14 11.73 -26.33
C ALA A 63 26.46 10.31 -25.87
N GLY A 64 25.51 9.67 -25.20
CA GLY A 64 25.63 8.31 -24.69
C GLY A 64 26.36 8.17 -23.37
N GLU A 65 26.80 9.25 -22.73
CA GLU A 65 27.57 9.21 -21.50
C GLU A 65 27.04 10.22 -20.47
N TYR A 66 26.96 9.78 -19.21
CA TYR A 66 26.66 10.64 -18.08
C TYR A 66 27.71 10.43 -17.00
N GLY A 67 28.17 11.53 -16.38
CA GLY A 67 29.23 11.53 -15.39
C GLY A 67 30.53 10.87 -15.87
N PRO A 68 31.61 11.61 -16.10
CA PRO A 68 32.89 11.08 -15.67
C PRO A 68 32.85 11.04 -14.12
N LEU A 69 33.19 9.88 -13.53
CA LEU A 69 33.57 9.86 -12.10
C LEU A 69 34.71 10.86 -11.87
N ASP A 70 34.85 11.33 -10.64
CA ASP A 70 35.87 12.31 -10.25
C ASP A 70 35.78 13.65 -11.01
N SER A 71 34.59 13.99 -11.51
CA SER A 71 34.33 15.26 -12.19
C SER A 71 33.13 16.01 -11.58
N PRO A 72 33.03 17.35 -11.73
CA PRO A 72 31.86 18.09 -11.29
C PRO A 72 30.55 17.67 -11.98
N GLY A 73 30.63 16.95 -13.10
CA GLY A 73 29.48 16.43 -13.84
C GLY A 73 29.04 15.02 -13.43
N VAL A 74 29.64 14.44 -12.39
CA VAL A 74 29.21 13.14 -11.85
C VAL A 74 27.79 13.24 -11.28
N LEU A 75 27.00 12.17 -11.40
CA LEU A 75 25.70 12.10 -10.74
C LEU A 75 25.91 11.79 -9.26
N ALA A 76 25.98 12.84 -8.44
CA ALA A 76 26.09 12.72 -6.99
C ALA A 76 24.71 12.65 -6.34
N VAL A 77 24.37 11.51 -5.77
CA VAL A 77 23.12 11.25 -5.05
C VAL A 77 23.33 11.51 -3.57
N ARG A 78 22.58 12.46 -2.99
CA ARG A 78 22.71 12.92 -1.61
C ARG A 78 21.47 12.56 -0.81
N ALA A 79 21.51 11.45 -0.09
CA ALA A 79 20.46 11.12 0.86
C ALA A 79 20.40 12.14 2.01
N THR A 80 19.18 12.45 2.45
CA THR A 80 18.90 13.28 3.61
C THR A 80 18.83 12.43 4.88
N GLU A 81 18.85 13.06 6.05
CA GLU A 81 18.59 12.36 7.31
C GLU A 81 17.21 11.68 7.32
N GLU A 82 16.22 12.25 6.64
CA GLU A 82 14.88 11.69 6.54
C GLU A 82 14.88 10.39 5.71
N ASP A 83 15.56 10.39 4.56
CA ASP A 83 15.68 9.20 3.71
C ASP A 83 16.33 8.02 4.48
N LEU A 84 17.33 8.32 5.32
CA LEU A 84 18.07 7.31 6.09
C LEU A 84 17.38 6.87 7.38
N ARG A 85 16.45 7.68 7.90
CA ARG A 85 15.58 7.27 9.02
C ARG A 85 14.58 6.19 8.58
N ARG A 86 14.12 6.26 7.32
CA ARG A 86 13.14 5.32 6.73
C ARG A 86 13.78 3.98 6.40
N SER A 87 14.97 4.00 5.81
CA SER A 87 15.76 2.81 5.51
C SER A 87 17.25 3.12 5.65
N ALA A 88 18.00 2.22 6.29
CA ALA A 88 19.45 2.34 6.39
C ALA A 88 20.16 2.22 5.02
N SER A 89 19.45 1.73 4.00
CA SER A 89 19.96 1.52 2.64
C SER A 89 18.85 1.76 1.61
N PRO A 90 18.41 3.02 1.40
CA PRO A 90 17.28 3.33 0.54
C PRO A 90 17.59 3.04 -0.93
N THR A 91 16.55 2.74 -1.71
CA THR A 91 16.66 2.50 -3.15
C THR A 91 16.74 3.82 -3.91
N ILE A 92 17.73 3.92 -4.79
CA ILE A 92 17.93 4.97 -5.76
C ILE A 92 17.33 4.52 -7.08
N THR A 93 16.38 5.29 -7.57
CA THR A 93 15.77 5.15 -8.88
C THR A 93 16.37 6.21 -9.81
N PHE A 94 16.45 5.92 -11.12
CA PHE A 94 17.06 6.81 -12.10
C PHE A 94 16.07 7.19 -13.20
N TRP A 95 16.20 8.39 -13.74
CA TRP A 95 15.40 8.91 -14.83
C TRP A 95 16.28 9.54 -15.90
N VAL A 96 16.02 9.21 -17.16
CA VAL A 96 16.68 9.76 -18.35
C VAL A 96 15.67 10.64 -19.08
N ASN A 97 15.91 11.95 -19.09
CA ASN A 97 15.01 12.94 -19.68
C ASN A 97 13.55 12.87 -19.17
N GLY A 98 13.36 12.51 -17.89
CA GLY A 98 12.03 12.33 -17.29
C GLY A 98 11.43 10.93 -17.42
N HIS A 99 12.03 10.03 -18.21
CA HIS A 99 11.61 8.63 -18.32
C HIS A 99 12.37 7.76 -17.32
N LYS A 100 11.67 6.90 -16.57
CA LYS A 100 12.32 5.99 -15.61
C LYS A 100 13.28 5.06 -16.36
N ALA A 101 14.50 4.91 -15.85
CA ALA A 101 15.47 3.96 -16.36
C ALA A 101 15.19 2.56 -15.80
N ASP A 102 15.62 1.52 -16.51
CA ASP A 102 15.46 0.12 -16.10
C ASP A 102 16.29 -0.23 -14.86
N GLN A 103 17.34 0.57 -14.58
CA GLN A 103 18.28 0.32 -13.50
C GLN A 103 17.88 1.05 -12.21
N GLU A 104 18.17 0.41 -11.09
CA GLU A 104 18.08 0.94 -9.74
C GLU A 104 19.37 0.59 -8.96
N ALA A 105 19.65 1.31 -7.88
CA ALA A 105 20.81 1.06 -7.05
C ALA A 105 20.50 1.29 -5.57
N THR A 106 21.14 0.55 -4.67
CA THR A 106 21.03 0.82 -3.23
C THR A 106 22.01 1.91 -2.80
N PHE A 107 21.51 2.91 -2.07
CA PHE A 107 22.33 3.94 -1.45
C PHE A 107 23.16 3.36 -0.29
N THR A 108 24.46 3.64 -0.29
CA THR A 108 25.43 3.15 0.70
C THR A 108 26.19 4.30 1.38
N GLY A 109 26.31 5.45 0.70
CA GLY A 109 26.93 6.66 1.21
C GLY A 109 28.45 6.66 1.04
N GLY A 110 28.94 7.40 0.05
CA GLY A 110 30.36 7.56 -0.23
C GLY A 110 30.96 6.56 -1.23
N THR A 111 30.12 5.86 -1.99
CA THR A 111 30.58 4.92 -3.02
C THR A 111 30.51 5.53 -4.42
N ALA A 112 31.52 5.26 -5.25
CA ALA A 112 31.53 5.63 -6.67
C ALA A 112 31.34 4.39 -7.54
N ARG A 113 30.36 4.40 -8.46
CA ARG A 113 29.97 3.23 -9.25
C ARG A 113 29.80 3.57 -10.72
N ARG A 114 30.18 2.61 -11.56
CA ARG A 114 29.77 2.59 -12.96
C ARG A 114 28.41 1.90 -13.07
N LEU A 115 27.43 2.56 -13.69
CA LEU A 115 26.08 2.04 -13.91
C LEU A 115 25.63 2.47 -15.31
N ASP A 116 25.34 1.53 -16.19
CA ASP A 116 24.84 1.86 -17.52
C ASP A 116 23.31 2.02 -17.47
N LEU A 117 22.80 3.16 -17.93
CA LEU A 117 21.38 3.48 -17.88
C LEU A 117 20.69 3.22 -19.23
N SER A 118 19.53 2.60 -19.19
CA SER A 118 18.62 2.47 -20.33
C SER A 118 17.24 2.97 -19.96
N ALA A 119 16.67 3.82 -20.80
CA ALA A 119 15.28 4.23 -20.72
C ALA A 119 14.63 4.15 -22.11
N ALA A 120 13.31 4.07 -22.16
CA ALA A 120 12.54 4.18 -23.39
C ALA A 120 11.64 5.43 -23.32
N THR A 121 11.66 6.24 -24.37
CA THR A 121 10.51 7.09 -24.69
C THR A 121 9.42 6.16 -25.23
N GLY A 122 8.64 5.58 -24.31
CA GLY A 122 7.26 5.28 -24.68
C GLY A 122 6.68 6.54 -25.35
N VAL A 123 5.81 6.36 -26.36
CA VAL A 123 5.03 7.45 -27.00
C VAL A 123 4.76 8.52 -25.94
N GLU A 124 5.17 9.78 -26.19
CA GLU A 124 4.97 10.90 -25.24
C GLU A 124 3.58 10.77 -24.61
N GLU A 125 3.53 10.19 -23.41
CA GLU A 125 2.31 10.20 -22.64
C GLU A 125 2.27 11.60 -22.07
N THR A 126 1.44 12.45 -22.69
CA THR A 126 1.06 13.69 -22.05
C THR A 126 0.55 13.32 -20.66
N ASP A 127 1.18 13.87 -19.62
CA ASP A 127 0.71 13.68 -18.24
C ASP A 127 -0.82 13.85 -18.22
N PRO A 128 -1.57 12.93 -17.60
CA PRO A 128 -3.01 13.01 -17.58
C PRO A 128 -3.41 14.38 -17.02
N VAL A 129 -4.29 15.09 -17.73
CA VAL A 129 -4.75 16.41 -17.28
C VAL A 129 -5.69 16.19 -16.09
N PRO A 130 -5.47 16.89 -14.95
CA PRO A 130 -6.41 16.85 -13.84
C PRO A 130 -7.82 17.24 -14.28
N VAL A 131 -8.81 16.45 -13.88
CA VAL A 131 -10.23 16.78 -14.08
C VAL A 131 -10.79 17.56 -12.89
N ALA A 132 -10.18 17.42 -11.72
CA ALA A 132 -10.47 18.20 -10.53
C ALA A 132 -9.25 18.21 -9.59
N SER A 133 -9.18 19.20 -8.71
CA SER A 133 -8.17 19.27 -7.66
C SER A 133 -8.68 20.10 -6.50
N ASP A 134 -8.23 19.78 -5.30
CA ASP A 134 -8.49 20.58 -4.11
C ASP A 134 -7.30 20.49 -3.14
N ARG A 135 -7.32 21.34 -2.12
CA ARG A 135 -6.30 21.38 -1.07
C ARG A 135 -6.95 21.36 0.31
N ASN A 136 -6.38 20.53 1.18
CA ASN A 136 -6.70 20.49 2.59
C ASN A 136 -5.51 20.98 3.40
N SER A 137 -5.67 22.08 4.14
CA SER A 137 -4.62 22.63 5.02
C SER A 137 -4.89 22.25 6.46
N PHE A 138 -3.83 21.94 7.22
CA PHE A 138 -3.91 21.82 8.68
C PHE A 138 -3.47 23.11 9.40
N ALA A 139 -3.05 24.14 8.65
CA ALA A 139 -2.91 25.51 9.14
C ALA A 139 -4.27 26.19 9.21
N ILE A 140 -5.06 25.83 10.23
CA ILE A 140 -6.36 26.44 10.48
C ILE A 140 -6.16 27.73 11.26
N GLU A 141 -6.65 28.86 10.74
CA GLU A 141 -6.51 30.15 11.41
C GLU A 141 -7.18 30.12 12.80
N GLY A 142 -6.41 30.46 13.83
CA GLY A 142 -6.89 30.40 15.22
C GLY A 142 -6.66 29.06 15.92
N VAL A 143 -6.10 28.06 15.24
CA VAL A 143 -5.75 26.77 15.84
C VAL A 143 -4.23 26.71 16.04
N ASP A 144 -3.82 26.57 17.30
CA ASP A 144 -2.43 26.38 17.70
C ASP A 144 -2.27 25.02 18.37
N VAL A 145 -1.18 24.31 18.04
CA VAL A 145 -0.81 23.05 18.71
C VAL A 145 0.58 23.16 19.31
N THR A 146 0.75 22.59 20.49
CA THR A 146 2.02 22.61 21.24
C THR A 146 2.27 21.27 21.91
N GLU A 147 3.51 20.79 21.86
CA GLU A 147 3.90 19.56 22.54
C GLU A 147 4.28 19.85 24.00
N THR A 148 3.74 19.06 24.93
CA THR A 148 4.03 19.16 26.37
C THR A 148 4.35 17.77 26.95
N GLU A 149 4.85 17.70 28.18
CA GLU A 149 5.07 16.40 28.86
C GLU A 149 3.78 15.57 29.00
N GLY A 150 2.60 16.22 29.02
CA GLY A 150 1.30 15.56 29.12
C GLY A 150 0.71 15.08 27.78
N GLY A 151 1.38 15.37 26.66
CA GLY A 151 0.90 15.15 25.29
C GLY A 151 0.68 16.47 24.53
N GLN A 152 0.17 16.35 23.30
CA GLN A 152 -0.10 17.50 22.44
C GLN A 152 -1.29 18.29 23.01
N GLN A 153 -1.07 19.57 23.28
CA GLN A 153 -2.11 20.53 23.65
C GLN A 153 -2.58 21.28 22.41
N ILE A 154 -3.89 21.42 22.26
CA ILE A 154 -4.51 22.27 21.26
C ILE A 154 -5.15 23.49 21.92
N ILE A 155 -5.02 24.63 21.25
CA ILE A 155 -5.64 25.89 21.65
C ILE A 155 -6.36 26.44 20.42
N ILE A 156 -7.63 26.79 20.58
CA ILE A 156 -8.47 27.30 19.51
C ILE A 156 -9.07 28.63 19.92
N ASP A 157 -8.76 29.70 19.18
CA ASP A 157 -9.45 30.97 19.31
C ASP A 157 -10.73 30.94 18.46
N ASN A 158 -11.86 30.74 19.14
CA ASN A 158 -13.18 30.63 18.52
C ASN A 158 -13.61 31.92 17.80
N ARG A 159 -12.91 33.05 18.00
CA ARG A 159 -13.22 34.31 17.31
C ARG A 159 -12.57 34.43 15.94
N THR A 160 -11.56 33.61 15.65
CA THR A 160 -10.75 33.72 14.43
C THR A 160 -11.00 32.58 13.45
N VAL A 161 -11.40 31.39 13.94
CA VAL A 161 -11.72 30.25 13.07
C VAL A 161 -12.86 30.61 12.12
N LEU A 162 -12.64 30.42 10.82
CA LEU A 162 -13.61 30.67 9.76
C LEU A 162 -14.46 29.43 9.48
N GLY A 163 -15.14 28.91 10.50
CA GLY A 163 -15.99 27.73 10.43
C GLY A 163 -16.87 27.59 11.68
N GLU A 164 -17.65 26.52 11.76
CA GLU A 164 -18.47 26.25 12.95
C GLU A 164 -17.71 25.40 13.95
N ILE A 165 -17.67 25.83 15.20
CA ILE A 165 -17.07 25.07 16.30
C ILE A 165 -18.16 24.55 17.22
N THR A 166 -18.12 23.26 17.51
CA THR A 166 -18.89 22.65 18.59
C THR A 166 -17.97 21.89 19.53
N THR A 167 -18.36 21.82 20.81
CA THR A 167 -17.62 21.07 21.83
C THR A 167 -18.58 20.15 22.56
N ASN A 168 -18.10 18.96 22.92
CA ASN A 168 -18.79 18.03 23.79
C ASN A 168 -17.86 17.57 24.93
N GLU A 169 -18.19 16.48 25.62
CA GLU A 169 -17.40 16.01 26.77
C GLU A 169 -16.00 15.50 26.41
N THR A 170 -15.76 15.06 25.17
CA THR A 170 -14.51 14.39 24.77
C THR A 170 -14.03 14.81 23.39
N ALA A 171 -14.63 15.84 22.78
CA ALA A 171 -14.27 16.28 21.44
C ALA A 171 -14.54 17.75 21.20
N ILE A 172 -13.74 18.30 20.28
CA ILE A 172 -13.96 19.57 19.61
C ILE A 172 -14.18 19.25 18.13
N THR A 173 -15.29 19.71 17.56
CA THR A 173 -15.58 19.54 16.13
C THR A 173 -15.50 20.90 15.44
N LEU A 174 -14.68 20.97 14.40
CA LEU A 174 -14.58 22.09 13.47
C LEU A 174 -15.25 21.69 12.16
N ASN A 175 -16.18 22.49 11.66
CA ASN A 175 -16.86 22.23 10.38
C ASN A 175 -16.53 23.31 9.36
N ASN A 176 -16.34 22.88 8.11
CA ASN A 176 -16.09 23.74 6.95
C ASN A 176 -14.87 24.65 7.11
N VAL A 177 -13.71 24.06 7.48
CA VAL A 177 -12.46 24.79 7.73
C VAL A 177 -11.36 24.35 6.78
N ASP A 178 -10.76 25.29 6.05
CA ASP A 178 -9.51 25.09 5.27
C ASP A 178 -9.47 23.81 4.40
N GLY A 179 -10.59 23.54 3.72
CA GLY A 179 -10.78 22.38 2.84
C GLY A 179 -11.41 21.17 3.53
N TRP A 180 -11.50 21.14 4.86
CA TRP A 180 -12.15 20.08 5.64
C TRP A 180 -13.66 20.34 5.79
N GLU A 181 -14.48 19.35 5.44
CA GLU A 181 -15.91 19.38 5.75
C GLU A 181 -16.11 19.28 7.27
N GLU A 182 -15.36 18.38 7.91
CA GLU A 182 -15.41 18.14 9.34
C GLU A 182 -14.04 17.70 9.87
N MET A 183 -13.62 18.27 11.00
CA MET A 183 -12.47 17.81 11.76
C MET A 183 -12.88 17.64 13.23
N VAL A 184 -12.80 16.41 13.72
CA VAL A 184 -13.10 16.04 15.09
C VAL A 184 -11.78 15.80 15.83
N ILE A 185 -11.47 16.66 16.78
CA ILE A 185 -10.32 16.52 17.67
C ILE A 185 -10.81 15.86 18.95
N PHE A 186 -10.47 14.60 19.15
CA PHE A 186 -10.77 13.89 20.39
C PHE A 186 -9.79 14.32 21.47
N THR A 187 -10.32 14.60 22.66
CA THR A 187 -9.55 15.09 23.79
C THR A 187 -9.64 14.13 24.96
N ARG A 188 -8.51 13.92 25.66
CA ARG A 188 -8.43 13.03 26.83
C ARG A 188 -9.36 13.47 27.96
N GLU A 189 -9.59 14.77 28.07
CA GLU A 189 -10.46 15.40 29.05
C GLU A 189 -11.40 16.38 28.35
N ARG A 190 -12.44 16.81 29.07
CA ARG A 190 -13.39 17.80 28.57
C ARG A 190 -12.66 19.09 28.15
N PRO A 191 -12.87 19.56 26.90
CA PRO A 191 -12.34 20.85 26.48
C PRO A 191 -12.77 21.97 27.42
N THR A 192 -11.87 22.91 27.69
CA THR A 192 -12.12 24.02 28.62
C THR A 192 -12.06 25.37 27.91
N GLY A 193 -12.87 26.32 28.39
CA GLY A 193 -12.98 27.67 27.84
C GLY A 193 -14.01 27.79 26.72
N ASP A 194 -14.53 29.02 26.52
CA ASP A 194 -15.55 29.30 25.50
C ASP A 194 -14.96 30.05 24.29
N ALA A 195 -14.23 31.13 24.56
CA ALA A 195 -13.62 31.95 23.51
C ALA A 195 -12.22 31.47 23.11
N ARG A 196 -11.51 30.86 24.07
CA ARG A 196 -10.22 30.20 23.85
C ARG A 196 -10.37 28.79 24.37
N ILE A 197 -10.70 27.88 23.47
CA ILE A 197 -10.97 26.48 23.78
C ILE A 197 -9.62 25.77 23.87
N THR A 198 -9.43 24.95 24.91
CA THR A 198 -8.19 24.19 25.08
C THR A 198 -8.48 22.73 25.42
N GLY A 199 -7.59 21.83 24.99
CA GLY A 199 -7.69 20.41 25.29
C GLY A 199 -6.39 19.66 25.03
N THR A 200 -6.24 18.49 25.66
CA THR A 200 -5.15 17.55 25.37
C THR A 200 -5.62 16.59 24.28
N VAL A 201 -4.97 16.59 23.13
CA VAL A 201 -5.33 15.78 21.96
C VAL A 201 -5.04 14.30 22.22
N GLU A 202 -6.00 13.45 21.89
CA GLU A 202 -5.87 11.98 21.92
C GLU A 202 -5.85 11.36 20.51
N SER A 203 -6.70 11.86 19.62
CA SER A 203 -6.72 11.54 18.20
C SER A 203 -7.42 12.64 17.42
N VAL A 204 -7.28 12.62 16.10
CA VAL A 204 -8.00 13.53 15.21
C VAL A 204 -8.61 12.72 14.09
N HIS A 205 -9.91 12.89 13.86
CA HIS A 205 -10.56 12.47 12.64
C HIS A 205 -10.78 13.67 11.74
N ALA A 206 -10.47 13.55 10.45
CA ALA A 206 -10.64 14.64 9.50
C ALA A 206 -11.25 14.14 8.19
N ARG A 207 -12.38 14.73 7.79
CA ARG A 207 -13.11 14.43 6.56
C ARG A 207 -12.98 15.60 5.60
N SER A 208 -12.41 15.36 4.41
CA SER A 208 -12.20 16.40 3.41
C SER A 208 -13.54 16.89 2.85
N SER A 209 -13.57 18.11 2.32
CA SER A 209 -14.63 18.50 1.40
C SER A 209 -14.61 17.57 0.17
N PRO A 210 -15.77 17.26 -0.45
CA PRO A 210 -15.80 16.46 -1.66
C PRO A 210 -15.14 17.17 -2.85
N VAL A 211 -14.16 16.51 -3.48
CA VAL A 211 -13.54 16.99 -4.72
C VAL A 211 -14.42 16.58 -5.90
N ASN A 212 -15.17 17.53 -6.43
CA ASN A 212 -16.15 17.30 -7.49
C ASN A 212 -15.50 17.30 -8.88
N THR A 213 -15.81 16.29 -9.69
CA THR A 213 -15.37 16.18 -11.09
C THR A 213 -16.45 16.63 -12.09
N GLY A 214 -17.61 17.03 -11.58
CA GLY A 214 -18.79 17.47 -12.35
C GLY A 214 -19.92 16.45 -12.37
N SER A 215 -19.62 15.16 -12.57
CA SER A 215 -20.60 14.06 -12.56
C SER A 215 -20.29 12.96 -11.53
N ALA A 216 -19.29 13.19 -10.70
CA ALA A 216 -18.76 12.30 -9.68
C ALA A 216 -17.99 13.12 -8.63
N TRP A 217 -17.59 12.49 -7.53
CA TRP A 217 -16.76 13.14 -6.51
C TRP A 217 -15.91 12.14 -5.73
N ALA A 218 -14.86 12.63 -5.09
CA ALA A 218 -14.03 11.86 -4.17
C ALA A 218 -13.91 12.57 -2.82
N GLN A 219 -13.88 11.80 -1.74
CA GLN A 219 -13.71 12.30 -0.37
C GLN A 219 -12.82 11.33 0.42
N ILE A 220 -12.04 11.89 1.35
CA ILE A 220 -11.20 11.12 2.26
C ILE A 220 -11.58 11.41 3.71
N ASP A 221 -11.59 10.36 4.53
CA ASP A 221 -11.72 10.44 5.98
C ASP A 221 -10.44 9.87 6.60
N LEU A 222 -9.81 10.59 7.51
CA LEU A 222 -8.55 10.20 8.13
C LEU A 222 -8.74 9.87 9.59
N ASP A 223 -8.11 8.80 10.06
CA ASP A 223 -7.83 8.60 11.49
C ASP A 223 -6.36 8.92 11.76
N MET A 224 -6.12 9.86 12.67
CA MET A 224 -4.78 10.33 13.02
C MET A 224 -4.52 10.23 14.53
N SER A 225 -3.29 9.90 14.89
CA SER A 225 -2.88 9.77 16.29
C SER A 225 -2.79 11.08 17.06
N ARG A 226 -2.74 12.22 16.36
CA ARG A 226 -2.70 13.58 16.90
C ARG A 226 -2.99 14.59 15.79
N HIS A 227 -3.12 15.87 16.13
CA HIS A 227 -3.28 16.93 15.14
C HIS A 227 -1.95 17.16 14.38
N PRO A 228 -1.97 17.29 13.04
CA PRO A 228 -0.79 17.65 12.27
C PRO A 228 -0.24 19.04 12.60
N GLY A 229 1.02 19.30 12.28
CA GLY A 229 1.58 20.65 12.41
C GLY A 229 0.97 21.64 11.42
N SER A 230 1.07 22.94 11.69
CA SER A 230 0.50 23.99 10.82
C SER A 230 1.14 24.07 9.43
N THR A 231 2.28 23.41 9.19
CA THR A 231 2.87 23.31 7.85
C THR A 231 2.42 22.07 7.08
N ALA A 232 1.55 21.24 7.66
CA ALA A 232 1.01 20.06 7.01
C ALA A 232 -0.14 20.41 6.07
N GLN A 233 -0.16 19.76 4.91
CA GLN A 233 -1.20 19.91 3.90
C GLN A 233 -1.35 18.65 3.06
N LEU A 234 -2.52 18.49 2.45
CA LEU A 234 -2.79 17.52 1.40
C LEU A 234 -3.19 18.26 0.13
N ASP A 235 -2.55 17.91 -0.98
CA ASP A 235 -3.00 18.32 -2.31
C ASP A 235 -3.66 17.10 -2.96
N ILE A 236 -4.97 17.21 -3.22
CA ILE A 236 -5.79 16.16 -3.80
C ILE A 236 -5.99 16.47 -5.28
N THR A 237 -5.67 15.52 -6.16
CA THR A 237 -5.83 15.67 -7.60
C THR A 237 -6.57 14.49 -8.17
N VAL A 238 -7.58 14.74 -9.00
CA VAL A 238 -8.35 13.69 -9.66
C VAL A 238 -8.04 13.69 -11.16
N PHE A 239 -7.75 12.51 -11.71
CA PHE A 239 -7.48 12.29 -13.13
C PHE A 239 -8.54 11.36 -13.73
N GLY A 240 -8.97 11.61 -14.96
CA GLY A 240 -9.93 10.73 -15.64
C GLY A 240 -9.33 9.38 -16.04
N ASN A 241 -8.00 9.28 -16.15
CA ASN A 241 -7.29 8.05 -16.52
C ASN A 241 -5.96 7.95 -15.76
N PRO A 242 -5.48 6.73 -15.47
CA PRO A 242 -4.13 6.50 -14.97
C PRO A 242 -3.08 6.74 -16.06
N ARG A 243 -1.84 6.96 -15.63
CA ARG A 243 -0.65 6.86 -16.51
C ARG A 243 -0.44 5.41 -16.99
N SER A 244 0.37 5.19 -18.03
CA SER A 244 0.67 3.83 -18.51
C SER A 244 1.22 2.90 -17.42
N ASP A 245 2.18 3.37 -16.63
CA ASP A 245 2.82 2.59 -15.57
C ASP A 245 1.82 2.24 -14.45
N GLU A 246 0.95 3.19 -14.10
CA GLU A 246 -0.14 2.99 -13.15
C GLU A 246 -1.20 2.03 -13.68
N ARG A 247 -1.53 2.14 -14.97
CA ARG A 247 -2.56 1.33 -15.63
C ARG A 247 -2.23 -0.15 -15.54
N GLU A 248 -1.02 -0.55 -15.94
CA GLU A 248 -0.61 -1.95 -15.93
C GLU A 248 -0.67 -2.53 -14.51
N ALA A 249 -0.21 -1.77 -13.51
CA ALA A 249 -0.27 -2.19 -12.11
C ALA A 249 -1.71 -2.37 -11.61
N PHE A 250 -2.61 -1.43 -11.91
CA PHE A 250 -4.02 -1.53 -11.56
C PHE A 250 -4.72 -2.68 -12.30
N GLU A 251 -4.40 -2.92 -13.57
CA GLU A 251 -4.96 -4.01 -14.37
C GLU A 251 -4.58 -5.38 -13.81
N ASN A 252 -3.31 -5.56 -13.44
CA ASN A 252 -2.81 -6.79 -12.85
C ASN A 252 -3.51 -7.10 -11.51
N VAL A 253 -3.58 -6.12 -10.62
CA VAL A 253 -4.18 -6.30 -9.28
C VAL A 253 -5.69 -6.48 -9.36
N ALA A 254 -6.38 -5.75 -10.25
CA ALA A 254 -7.81 -5.95 -10.50
C ALA A 254 -8.09 -7.40 -10.94
N TYR A 255 -7.27 -7.93 -11.84
CA TYR A 255 -7.40 -9.31 -12.31
C TYR A 255 -7.18 -10.33 -11.19
N GLN A 256 -6.16 -10.12 -10.36
CA GLN A 256 -5.89 -10.99 -9.21
C GLN A 256 -7.03 -10.97 -8.18
N LEU A 257 -7.57 -9.79 -7.89
CA LEU A 257 -8.65 -9.60 -6.91
C LEU A 257 -9.98 -10.19 -7.39
N THR A 258 -10.31 -10.03 -8.66
CA THR A 258 -11.67 -10.25 -9.17
C THR A 258 -11.79 -11.42 -10.16
N GLY A 259 -10.67 -11.91 -10.70
CA GLY A 259 -10.63 -12.84 -11.83
C GLY A 259 -11.12 -12.23 -13.15
N LYS A 260 -11.22 -10.90 -13.23
CA LYS A 260 -11.81 -10.14 -14.34
C LYS A 260 -10.82 -9.08 -14.83
N ASN A 261 -10.88 -8.77 -16.12
CA ASN A 261 -10.08 -7.68 -16.69
C ASN A 261 -10.70 -6.33 -16.30
N VAL A 262 -9.87 -5.29 -16.24
CA VAL A 262 -10.38 -3.92 -16.15
C VAL A 262 -11.14 -3.59 -17.42
N ALA A 263 -12.40 -3.18 -17.25
CA ALA A 263 -13.27 -2.72 -18.33
C ALA A 263 -13.19 -1.21 -18.51
N SER A 264 -13.09 -0.46 -17.40
CA SER A 264 -13.07 1.00 -17.41
C SER A 264 -12.52 1.54 -16.09
N PHE A 265 -11.79 2.65 -16.16
CA PHE A 265 -11.50 3.50 -15.01
C PHE A 265 -12.58 4.58 -14.93
N ALA A 266 -13.17 4.78 -13.76
CA ALA A 266 -14.00 5.96 -13.53
C ALA A 266 -13.11 7.20 -13.39
N TYR A 267 -12.13 7.13 -12.47
CA TYR A 267 -11.10 8.14 -12.25
C TYR A 267 -10.05 7.63 -11.25
N ILE A 268 -8.93 8.35 -11.18
CA ILE A 268 -7.83 8.17 -10.23
C ILE A 268 -7.79 9.36 -9.27
N LEU A 269 -7.78 9.09 -7.97
CA LEU A 269 -7.58 10.05 -6.90
C LEU A 269 -6.12 9.97 -6.44
N ASN A 270 -5.34 11.02 -6.65
CA ASN A 270 -3.98 11.13 -6.12
C ASN A 270 -3.97 12.08 -4.91
N VAL A 271 -3.34 11.64 -3.81
CA VAL A 271 -3.24 12.43 -2.59
C VAL A 271 -1.78 12.68 -2.24
N GLN A 272 -1.30 13.88 -2.55
CA GLN A 272 0.05 14.30 -2.19
C GLN A 272 0.06 14.84 -0.76
N LYS A 273 0.96 14.32 0.06
CA LYS A 273 1.15 14.73 1.45
C LYS A 273 2.36 15.67 1.56
N THR A 274 2.23 16.75 2.33
CA THR A 274 3.36 17.62 2.69
C THR A 274 3.42 17.75 4.21
N ASN A 275 4.59 17.52 4.82
CA ASN A 275 4.83 17.57 6.28
C ASN A 275 3.86 16.73 7.14
N VAL A 276 3.28 15.70 6.54
CA VAL A 276 2.45 14.68 7.17
C VAL A 276 2.70 13.36 6.42
N ALA A 277 2.57 12.23 7.11
CA ALA A 277 2.85 10.92 6.53
C ALA A 277 1.94 9.85 7.13
N ASN A 278 1.86 8.69 6.46
CA ASN A 278 1.18 7.51 6.97
C ASN A 278 1.94 6.93 8.16
N ALA A 279 1.25 6.22 9.04
CA ALA A 279 1.87 5.60 10.21
C ALA A 279 2.95 4.58 9.83
N GLY A 280 2.75 3.82 8.75
CA GLY A 280 3.76 2.91 8.18
C GLY A 280 5.05 3.62 7.74
N ASP A 281 4.94 4.92 7.41
CA ASP A 281 6.06 5.78 7.01
C ASP A 281 6.62 6.59 8.20
N GLY A 282 6.30 6.19 9.44
CA GLY A 282 6.68 6.91 10.67
C GLY A 282 5.85 8.16 10.96
N GLY A 283 4.75 8.36 10.23
CA GLY A 283 3.83 9.48 10.35
C GLY A 283 2.71 9.26 11.36
N ILE A 284 1.61 10.00 11.18
CA ILE A 284 0.49 10.07 12.13
C ILE A 284 -0.85 9.60 11.57
N ILE A 285 -0.97 9.44 10.24
CA ILE A 285 -2.19 8.94 9.60
C ILE A 285 -2.24 7.43 9.77
N ARG A 286 -3.07 6.94 10.68
CA ARG A 286 -3.20 5.52 11.01
C ARG A 286 -3.94 4.75 9.93
N THR A 287 -5.06 5.31 9.47
CA THR A 287 -5.87 4.75 8.39
C THR A 287 -6.51 5.88 7.59
N ALA A 288 -6.93 5.58 6.36
CA ALA A 288 -7.79 6.45 5.57
C ALA A 288 -8.99 5.66 5.08
N THR A 289 -10.18 6.25 5.11
CA THR A 289 -11.36 5.74 4.41
C THR A 289 -11.56 6.57 3.15
N ILE A 290 -11.71 5.91 2.02
CA ILE A 290 -11.82 6.53 0.70
C ILE A 290 -13.24 6.35 0.21
N ARG A 291 -13.92 7.46 -0.06
CA ARG A 291 -15.26 7.48 -0.68
C ARG A 291 -15.17 8.03 -2.10
N MET A 292 -15.69 7.26 -3.04
CA MET A 292 -15.64 7.59 -4.47
C MET A 292 -17.04 7.38 -5.06
N ALA A 293 -17.64 8.46 -5.56
CA ALA A 293 -18.95 8.42 -6.19
C ALA A 293 -18.84 8.30 -7.72
N ALA A 294 -19.61 7.39 -8.32
CA ALA A 294 -19.68 7.23 -9.77
C ALA A 294 -21.10 7.43 -10.31
N SER A 295 -21.20 7.95 -11.53
CA SER A 295 -22.50 8.22 -12.14
C SER A 295 -23.30 6.94 -12.38
N PRO A 296 -24.65 7.01 -12.34
CA PRO A 296 -25.50 5.85 -12.62
C PRO A 296 -25.27 5.24 -13.99
N GLU A 297 -25.04 6.07 -15.01
CA GLU A 297 -24.78 5.63 -16.38
C GLU A 297 -23.50 4.80 -16.48
N TRP A 298 -22.45 5.22 -15.78
CA TRP A 298 -21.19 4.47 -15.75
C TRP A 298 -21.40 3.12 -15.04
N VAL A 299 -21.97 3.11 -13.83
CA VAL A 299 -22.18 1.86 -13.07
C VAL A 299 -23.08 0.87 -13.82
N ALA A 300 -24.18 1.34 -14.41
CA ALA A 300 -25.07 0.51 -15.20
C ALA A 300 -24.37 -0.03 -16.47
N GLY A 301 -23.59 0.80 -17.16
CA GLY A 301 -22.81 0.40 -18.34
C GLY A 301 -21.73 -0.64 -18.03
N MET A 302 -21.23 -0.66 -16.79
CA MET A 302 -20.23 -1.62 -16.29
C MET A 302 -20.84 -2.90 -15.71
N GLY A 303 -22.16 -3.04 -15.77
CA GLY A 303 -22.86 -4.26 -15.36
C GLY A 303 -23.23 -4.32 -13.88
N GLY A 304 -23.22 -3.19 -13.15
CA GLY A 304 -23.68 -3.13 -11.76
C GLY A 304 -22.57 -2.91 -10.73
N THR A 305 -22.99 -2.72 -9.47
CA THR A 305 -22.10 -2.34 -8.36
C THR A 305 -21.10 -3.43 -7.98
N GLU A 306 -21.43 -4.70 -8.22
CA GLU A 306 -20.58 -5.86 -7.90
C GLU A 306 -19.33 -5.97 -8.78
N ASN A 307 -19.27 -5.17 -9.84
CA ASN A 307 -18.16 -5.13 -10.78
C ASN A 307 -17.22 -3.95 -10.50
N VAL A 308 -17.46 -3.16 -9.46
CA VAL A 308 -16.70 -1.95 -9.14
C VAL A 308 -15.81 -2.20 -7.93
N VAL A 309 -14.53 -1.85 -8.05
CA VAL A 309 -13.52 -2.00 -7.00
C VAL A 309 -12.70 -0.71 -6.87
N ILE A 310 -12.24 -0.45 -5.65
CA ILE A 310 -11.25 0.58 -5.32
C ILE A 310 -9.91 -0.13 -5.15
N LEU A 311 -8.92 0.35 -5.89
CA LEU A 311 -7.53 -0.10 -5.80
C LEU A 311 -6.68 1.00 -5.20
N ARG A 312 -5.65 0.64 -4.45
CA ARG A 312 -4.64 1.56 -3.92
C ARG A 312 -3.34 1.32 -4.64
N ARG A 313 -2.62 2.38 -5.01
CA ARG A 313 -1.20 2.32 -5.34
C ARG A 313 -0.45 3.16 -4.32
N ALA A 314 0.41 2.52 -3.54
CA ALA A 314 1.26 3.07 -2.51
C ALA A 314 2.33 3.99 -3.11
N ASP A 315 2.94 4.82 -2.25
CA ASP A 315 4.00 5.73 -2.66
C ASP A 315 5.25 4.97 -3.13
N ASP A 316 5.50 3.73 -2.72
CA ASP A 316 6.59 2.90 -3.25
C ASP A 316 6.28 2.24 -4.61
N GLY A 317 5.07 2.45 -5.13
CA GLY A 317 4.57 1.87 -6.38
C GLY A 317 3.77 0.57 -6.21
N THR A 318 3.76 -0.02 -5.02
CA THR A 318 3.00 -1.25 -4.71
C THR A 318 1.51 -1.01 -4.89
N THR A 319 0.82 -1.88 -5.64
CA THR A 319 -0.62 -1.74 -5.89
C THR A 319 -1.37 -2.87 -5.20
N THR A 320 -2.47 -2.53 -4.52
CA THR A 320 -3.29 -3.48 -3.76
C THR A 320 -4.78 -3.26 -4.01
N GLY A 321 -5.55 -4.34 -3.93
CA GLY A 321 -7.01 -4.26 -3.89
C GLY A 321 -7.49 -3.85 -2.52
N LEU A 322 -8.51 -2.99 -2.43
CA LEU A 322 -9.18 -2.67 -1.17
C LEU A 322 -10.55 -3.34 -1.11
N ASP A 323 -10.98 -3.73 0.10
CA ASP A 323 -12.33 -4.25 0.34
C ASP A 323 -13.36 -3.14 0.06
N THR A 324 -13.97 -3.22 -1.12
CA THR A 324 -14.80 -2.16 -1.67
C THR A 324 -16.25 -2.45 -1.41
N ARG A 325 -16.95 -1.49 -0.82
CA ARG A 325 -18.36 -1.60 -0.46
C ARG A 325 -19.17 -0.49 -1.10
N TYR A 326 -20.25 -0.86 -1.77
CA TYR A 326 -21.30 0.09 -2.13
C TYR A 326 -22.09 0.47 -0.87
N ILE A 327 -22.16 1.77 -0.56
CA ILE A 327 -22.79 2.27 0.68
C ILE A 327 -24.09 3.03 0.46
N GLY A 328 -24.44 3.35 -0.79
CA GLY A 328 -25.71 4.00 -1.12
C GLY A 328 -25.60 4.97 -2.28
N LEU A 329 -26.68 5.73 -2.50
CA LEU A 329 -26.74 6.79 -3.48
C LEU A 329 -26.61 8.16 -2.79
N ASP A 330 -25.96 9.12 -3.45
CA ASP A 330 -26.01 10.52 -3.04
C ASP A 330 -27.31 11.21 -3.49
N ALA A 331 -27.44 12.51 -3.22
CA ALA A 331 -28.63 13.30 -3.56
C ALA A 331 -28.85 13.45 -5.08
N ASP A 332 -27.78 13.37 -5.87
CA ASP A 332 -27.81 13.44 -7.34
C ASP A 332 -28.00 12.05 -7.97
N GLY A 333 -28.07 11.01 -7.14
CA GLY A 333 -28.26 9.62 -7.54
C GLY A 333 -26.97 8.89 -7.90
N ASN A 334 -25.78 9.46 -7.67
CA ASN A 334 -24.52 8.79 -7.92
C ASN A 334 -24.29 7.67 -6.90
N TYR A 335 -23.70 6.57 -7.35
CA TYR A 335 -23.36 5.42 -6.51
C TYR A 335 -22.10 5.70 -5.72
N ILE A 336 -22.16 5.57 -4.39
CA ILE A 336 -21.02 5.81 -3.50
C ILE A 336 -20.38 4.47 -3.14
N PHE A 337 -19.09 4.35 -3.45
CA PHE A 337 -18.23 3.25 -3.06
C PHE A 337 -17.29 3.71 -1.95
N GLU A 338 -17.11 2.86 -0.94
CA GLU A 338 -16.25 3.11 0.21
C GLU A 338 -15.25 1.96 0.36
N ALA A 339 -14.01 2.30 0.68
CA ALA A 339 -13.00 1.33 1.07
C ALA A 339 -12.08 1.90 2.15
N VAL A 340 -11.68 1.05 3.10
CA VAL A 340 -10.66 1.40 4.08
C VAL A 340 -9.29 1.10 3.49
N SER A 341 -8.38 2.05 3.62
CA SER A 341 -6.96 1.95 3.29
C SER A 341 -6.15 1.90 4.60
N PRO A 342 -5.75 0.71 5.06
CA PRO A 342 -4.94 0.56 6.27
C PRO A 342 -3.57 1.22 6.13
N GLY A 343 -3.00 1.21 4.92
CA GLY A 343 -1.75 1.91 4.60
C GLY A 343 -1.87 3.44 4.47
N GLY A 344 -2.99 4.02 4.92
CA GLY A 344 -3.23 5.46 4.86
C GLY A 344 -3.42 6.00 3.44
N LEU A 345 -2.98 7.24 3.19
CA LEU A 345 -3.17 7.97 1.94
C LEU A 345 -2.09 7.66 0.90
N SER A 346 -2.50 7.57 -0.36
CA SER A 346 -1.64 7.49 -1.54
C SER A 346 -2.46 7.76 -2.80
N ALA A 347 -2.27 7.00 -3.89
CA ALA A 347 -3.14 7.02 -5.06
C ALA A 347 -4.23 5.94 -4.99
N PHE A 348 -5.43 6.24 -5.49
CA PHE A 348 -6.57 5.33 -5.49
C PHE A 348 -7.29 5.35 -6.83
N ALA A 349 -7.65 4.18 -7.35
CA ALA A 349 -8.37 4.04 -8.60
C ALA A 349 -9.78 3.48 -8.34
N LEU A 350 -10.82 4.11 -8.89
CA LEU A 350 -12.14 3.51 -8.97
C LEU A 350 -12.29 2.82 -10.33
N VAL A 351 -12.45 1.50 -10.30
CA VAL A 351 -12.29 0.64 -11.48
C VAL A 351 -13.49 -0.27 -11.63
N ALA A 352 -13.98 -0.41 -12.86
CA ALA A 352 -14.92 -1.45 -13.23
C ALA A 352 -14.19 -2.64 -13.84
N THR A 353 -14.62 -3.84 -13.48
CA THR A 353 -14.04 -5.11 -13.94
C THR A 353 -15.08 -5.94 -14.70
N LYS A 354 -14.64 -6.68 -15.72
CA LYS A 354 -15.52 -7.55 -16.51
C LYS A 354 -14.84 -8.87 -16.82
N ALA A 355 -15.63 -9.94 -16.87
CA ALA A 355 -15.14 -11.28 -17.22
C ALA A 355 -14.30 -11.23 -18.51
N PRO A 356 -13.18 -11.99 -18.58
CA PRO A 356 -12.44 -12.13 -19.82
C PRO A 356 -13.38 -12.68 -20.89
N ASP A 357 -13.35 -12.11 -22.09
CA ASP A 357 -14.19 -12.60 -23.17
C ASP A 357 -13.87 -14.08 -23.44
N SER A 358 -14.81 -14.98 -23.14
CA SER A 358 -14.74 -16.37 -23.55
C SER A 358 -14.89 -16.39 -25.07
N ASN A 359 -13.79 -16.56 -25.79
CA ASN A 359 -13.77 -16.65 -27.24
C ASN A 359 -14.66 -17.81 -27.71
N THR A 360 -15.93 -17.51 -28.00
CA THR A 360 -16.90 -18.44 -28.58
C THR A 360 -16.92 -18.17 -30.08
N GLY A 361 -16.36 -19.10 -30.84
CA GLY A 361 -16.27 -19.01 -32.29
C GLY A 361 -17.62 -18.88 -32.97
N GLY A 362 -17.72 -17.89 -33.86
CA GLY A 362 -18.74 -17.75 -34.89
C GLY A 362 -18.10 -17.14 -36.13
N GLY A 363 -17.86 -17.96 -37.15
CA GLY A 363 -17.07 -17.61 -38.34
C GLY A 363 -17.74 -16.65 -39.33
N GLY A 364 -16.89 -15.93 -40.08
CA GLY A 364 -17.29 -15.03 -41.18
C GLY A 364 -16.13 -14.31 -41.88
N THR A 365 -15.22 -15.07 -42.50
CA THR A 365 -14.35 -14.81 -43.69
C THR A 365 -13.83 -13.41 -44.10
N THR A 366 -12.49 -13.42 -44.36
CA THR A 366 -11.65 -12.71 -45.37
C THR A 366 -11.37 -11.21 -45.17
N SER A 367 -10.14 -10.66 -45.23
CA SER A 367 -8.91 -11.05 -45.94
C SER A 367 -7.63 -10.37 -45.39
N THR A 368 -6.56 -11.17 -45.18
CA THR A 368 -5.12 -11.02 -45.54
C THR A 368 -4.46 -9.62 -45.56
N THR A 369 -3.32 -9.36 -44.91
CA THR A 369 -1.92 -9.85 -45.16
C THR A 369 -1.03 -9.54 -43.93
N SER A 370 -0.35 -10.46 -43.22
CA SER A 370 0.76 -11.39 -43.51
C SER A 370 2.18 -10.81 -43.32
N GLY A 371 2.93 -11.39 -42.36
CA GLY A 371 4.40 -11.44 -42.30
C GLY A 371 4.95 -11.00 -40.94
N GLY A 372 5.63 -11.82 -40.12
CA GLY A 372 6.07 -13.21 -40.25
C GLY A 372 6.58 -13.69 -38.88
N GLY A 373 6.44 -14.99 -38.61
CA GLY A 373 6.79 -15.60 -37.33
C GLY A 373 8.23 -16.10 -37.24
N SER A 374 8.69 -16.24 -36.01
CA SER A 374 9.62 -17.22 -35.43
C SER A 374 9.88 -16.73 -34.00
N SER A 375 9.96 -17.50 -32.93
CA SER A 375 10.11 -18.93 -32.73
C SER A 375 9.82 -19.19 -31.27
N SER A 376 9.13 -20.31 -30.99
CA SER A 376 9.13 -21.01 -29.72
C SER A 376 10.53 -21.02 -29.09
N LYS A 377 10.68 -20.31 -27.96
CA LYS A 377 11.62 -20.67 -26.91
C LYS A 377 10.78 -20.88 -25.67
N ASP A 378 10.72 -22.13 -25.27
CA ASP A 378 10.45 -22.56 -23.91
C ASP A 378 11.50 -21.93 -22.97
N PRO A 379 11.08 -21.25 -21.88
CA PRO A 379 11.83 -21.17 -20.65
C PRO A 379 10.98 -21.88 -19.58
N GLY A 380 11.38 -23.07 -19.12
CA GLY A 380 12.59 -23.19 -18.32
C GLY A 380 12.43 -22.37 -17.04
N SER A 381 11.77 -22.98 -16.04
CA SER A 381 11.71 -22.63 -14.61
C SER A 381 12.45 -21.35 -14.21
N GLN A 382 11.71 -20.26 -14.06
CA GLN A 382 12.19 -19.01 -13.49
C GLN A 382 11.36 -18.71 -12.22
N PHE A 383 12.05 -18.66 -11.08
CA PHE A 383 11.49 -18.33 -9.78
C PHE A 383 10.63 -17.06 -9.87
N THR A 384 9.37 -17.17 -9.48
CA THR A 384 8.42 -16.07 -9.38
C THR A 384 8.61 -15.40 -8.02
N TYR A 385 8.96 -14.12 -8.02
CA TYR A 385 8.94 -13.26 -6.83
C TYR A 385 7.55 -12.61 -6.74
N ASP A 386 6.87 -12.80 -5.61
CA ASP A 386 5.50 -12.36 -5.31
C ASP A 386 5.55 -11.37 -4.12
N PRO A 387 5.28 -10.07 -4.34
CA PRO A 387 5.43 -9.04 -3.31
C PRO A 387 4.24 -8.91 -2.33
N ASP A 388 3.12 -9.62 -2.55
CA ASP A 388 1.99 -9.72 -1.59
C ASP A 388 1.88 -11.12 -0.96
N ALA A 389 2.84 -12.01 -1.22
CA ALA A 389 2.91 -13.30 -0.57
C ALA A 389 3.25 -13.10 0.92
N PRO A 390 2.36 -13.45 1.86
CA PRO A 390 2.75 -13.47 3.27
C PRO A 390 3.93 -14.42 3.44
N ALA A 391 4.91 -14.08 4.29
CA ALA A 391 6.19 -14.78 4.36
C ALA A 391 5.98 -16.30 4.32
N VAL A 392 6.34 -16.94 3.20
CA VAL A 392 6.04 -18.36 2.96
C VAL A 392 6.97 -19.17 3.84
N GLN A 393 6.43 -19.71 4.93
CA GLN A 393 7.17 -20.56 5.84
C GLN A 393 6.74 -22.01 5.67
N ILE A 394 7.70 -22.94 5.73
CA ILE A 394 7.44 -24.37 5.53
C ILE A 394 7.22 -25.02 6.90
N GLY A 395 6.04 -25.61 7.10
CA GLY A 395 5.71 -26.43 8.26
C GLY A 395 5.27 -25.66 9.52
N HIS A 396 5.73 -24.42 9.71
CA HIS A 396 5.37 -23.57 10.85
C HIS A 396 5.62 -22.09 10.55
N ALA A 397 4.95 -21.19 11.26
CA ALA A 397 5.23 -19.76 11.26
C ALA A 397 4.83 -19.10 12.57
N SER A 398 5.64 -18.14 13.02
CA SER A 398 5.29 -17.25 14.12
C SER A 398 4.22 -16.24 13.68
N LEU A 399 3.26 -15.97 14.56
CA LEU A 399 2.23 -14.97 14.35
C LEU A 399 2.48 -13.79 15.28
N ALA A 400 2.69 -12.60 14.69
CA ALA A 400 2.70 -11.36 15.44
C ALA A 400 1.24 -11.01 15.79
N THR A 401 0.87 -11.12 17.07
CA THR A 401 -0.47 -10.78 17.54
C THR A 401 -0.45 -9.66 18.58
N SER A 402 -1.48 -8.82 18.55
CA SER A 402 -1.74 -7.84 19.61
C SER A 402 -2.11 -8.55 20.93
N PRO A 403 -2.13 -7.86 22.08
CA PRO A 403 -2.62 -8.43 23.33
C PRO A 403 -4.08 -8.93 23.28
N ALA A 404 -4.86 -8.49 22.30
CA ALA A 404 -6.23 -8.95 22.06
C ALA A 404 -6.31 -10.15 21.10
N GLY A 405 -5.18 -10.66 20.60
CA GLY A 405 -5.11 -11.77 19.65
C GLY A 405 -5.24 -11.36 18.19
N VAL A 406 -5.23 -10.06 17.87
CA VAL A 406 -5.35 -9.60 16.47
C VAL A 406 -4.02 -9.76 15.76
N VAL A 407 -4.01 -10.48 14.65
CA VAL A 407 -2.84 -10.69 13.79
C VAL A 407 -2.43 -9.36 13.15
N LEU A 408 -1.15 -9.02 13.29
CA LEU A 408 -0.56 -7.73 12.89
C LEU A 408 0.13 -7.79 11.53
N GLU A 409 0.46 -8.99 11.05
CA GLU A 409 1.08 -9.23 9.75
C GLU A 409 0.50 -10.51 9.15
N SER A 410 0.16 -10.50 7.87
CA SER A 410 -0.35 -11.69 7.19
C SER A 410 0.72 -12.78 7.09
N VAL A 411 0.35 -14.04 7.33
CA VAL A 411 1.24 -15.20 7.30
C VAL A 411 0.63 -16.31 6.44
N THR A 412 1.42 -16.96 5.58
CA THR A 412 1.05 -18.23 4.94
C THR A 412 2.05 -19.33 5.28
N VAL A 413 1.52 -20.44 5.77
CA VAL A 413 2.28 -21.64 6.08
C VAL A 413 1.99 -22.70 5.03
N ARG A 414 3.02 -23.19 4.34
CA ARG A 414 2.90 -24.27 3.35
C ARG A 414 3.39 -25.61 3.91
N THR A 415 2.82 -26.70 3.43
CA THR A 415 3.43 -28.02 3.62
C THR A 415 4.71 -28.15 2.80
N ALA A 416 5.65 -28.99 3.24
CA ALA A 416 6.94 -29.17 2.57
C ALA A 416 6.82 -29.75 1.14
N ASP A 417 5.70 -30.41 0.84
CA ASP A 417 5.38 -30.91 -0.50
C ASP A 417 4.60 -29.89 -1.35
N GLU A 418 4.40 -28.67 -0.84
CA GLU A 418 3.77 -27.54 -1.52
C GLU A 418 2.29 -27.73 -1.91
N THR A 419 1.70 -28.86 -1.54
CA THR A 419 0.32 -29.24 -1.89
C THR A 419 -0.76 -28.54 -1.07
N CYS A 420 -0.40 -27.93 0.07
CA CYS A 420 -1.33 -27.27 0.96
C CYS A 420 -0.76 -25.97 1.53
N ALA A 421 -1.65 -25.02 1.80
CA ALA A 421 -1.32 -23.75 2.43
C ALA A 421 -2.41 -23.33 3.43
N VAL A 422 -1.99 -22.75 4.56
CA VAL A 422 -2.87 -22.03 5.50
C VAL A 422 -2.49 -20.57 5.46
N ALA A 423 -3.43 -19.70 5.08
CA ALA A 423 -3.26 -18.25 5.09
C ALA A 423 -4.04 -17.63 6.25
N ILE A 424 -3.35 -16.82 7.04
CA ILE A 424 -3.88 -16.08 8.18
C ILE A 424 -3.58 -14.61 7.92
N HIS A 425 -4.60 -13.87 7.57
CA HIS A 425 -4.47 -12.47 7.20
C HIS A 425 -4.40 -11.57 8.43
N GLU A 426 -3.71 -10.44 8.25
CA GLU A 426 -3.75 -9.32 9.19
C GLU A 426 -5.20 -8.93 9.53
N GLY A 427 -5.44 -8.59 10.79
CA GLY A 427 -6.77 -8.24 11.29
C GLY A 427 -7.60 -9.44 11.78
N ILE A 428 -7.20 -10.68 11.50
CA ILE A 428 -7.85 -11.86 12.09
C ILE A 428 -7.57 -11.92 13.59
N THR A 429 -8.60 -12.13 14.41
CA THR A 429 -8.43 -12.49 15.81
C THR A 429 -8.08 -13.97 15.92
N ALA A 430 -6.83 -14.28 16.24
CA ALA A 430 -6.28 -15.61 16.40
C ALA A 430 -5.98 -15.90 17.88
N LEU A 431 -6.67 -16.88 18.46
CA LEU A 431 -6.51 -17.29 19.85
C LEU A 431 -6.13 -18.77 19.96
N ASP A 432 -5.34 -19.12 20.97
CA ASP A 432 -5.04 -20.51 21.33
C ASP A 432 -6.26 -21.20 21.99
N GLY A 433 -6.16 -22.50 22.24
CA GLY A 433 -7.23 -23.28 22.88
C GLY A 433 -7.56 -22.87 24.33
N SER A 434 -6.78 -21.97 24.92
CA SER A 434 -7.03 -21.38 26.25
C SER A 434 -7.57 -19.95 26.17
N GLY A 435 -7.72 -19.38 24.96
CA GLY A 435 -8.20 -18.03 24.71
C GLY A 435 -7.13 -16.93 24.77
N ASN A 436 -5.83 -17.29 24.76
CA ASN A 436 -4.74 -16.31 24.70
C ASN A 436 -4.37 -15.96 23.25
N PRO A 437 -3.73 -14.81 22.99
CA PRO A 437 -3.19 -14.50 21.67
C PRO A 437 -2.33 -15.62 21.10
N LEU A 438 -2.63 -16.02 19.87
CA LEU A 438 -1.91 -17.10 19.19
C LEU A 438 -0.56 -16.59 18.69
N GLY A 439 0.52 -17.22 19.13
CA GLY A 439 1.90 -16.81 18.77
C GLY A 439 2.55 -17.62 17.64
N GLU A 440 2.01 -18.80 17.30
CA GLU A 440 2.57 -19.69 16.29
C GLU A 440 1.49 -20.57 15.68
N VAL A 441 1.63 -20.91 14.39
CA VAL A 441 0.82 -21.89 13.69
C VAL A 441 1.72 -22.90 13.00
N THR A 442 1.32 -24.17 13.01
CA THR A 442 1.99 -25.26 12.31
C THR A 442 1.07 -25.93 11.31
N VAL A 443 1.64 -26.41 10.20
CA VAL A 443 0.92 -27.12 9.15
C VAL A 443 1.79 -28.27 8.64
N ALA A 444 1.36 -29.51 8.84
CA ALA A 444 2.06 -30.69 8.37
C ALA A 444 1.11 -31.70 7.72
N ARG A 445 1.65 -32.61 6.90
CA ARG A 445 0.90 -33.79 6.47
C ARG A 445 0.62 -34.68 7.68
N ALA A 446 -0.62 -35.10 7.85
CA ALA A 446 -0.98 -36.02 8.91
C ALA A 446 -0.28 -37.38 8.69
N ALA A 447 0.53 -37.82 9.66
CA ALA A 447 1.24 -39.11 9.58
C ALA A 447 0.28 -40.31 9.64
N SER A 448 -0.88 -40.14 10.24
CA SER A 448 -1.96 -41.13 10.29
C SER A 448 -3.31 -40.43 10.23
N VAL A 449 -4.23 -40.95 9.41
CA VAL A 449 -5.59 -40.41 9.25
C VAL A 449 -6.59 -41.41 9.83
N PRO A 450 -7.58 -40.98 10.63
CA PRO A 450 -8.70 -41.83 11.02
C PRO A 450 -9.42 -42.43 9.81
N ALA A 451 -10.14 -43.53 10.00
CA ALA A 451 -10.90 -44.16 8.91
C ALA A 451 -11.85 -43.14 8.26
N ALA A 452 -11.74 -43.00 6.94
CA ALA A 452 -12.56 -42.08 6.15
C ALA A 452 -14.04 -42.52 6.18
N PRO A 453 -14.99 -41.58 6.01
CA PRO A 453 -16.39 -41.93 5.82
C PRO A 453 -16.58 -42.93 4.66
N PRO A 454 -17.53 -43.88 4.76
CA PRO A 454 -17.79 -44.85 3.69
C PRO A 454 -18.06 -44.14 2.34
N GLY A 455 -17.31 -44.50 1.31
CA GLY A 455 -17.41 -43.89 -0.03
C GLY A 455 -16.46 -42.72 -0.27
N ALA A 456 -15.79 -42.21 0.77
CA ALA A 456 -14.78 -41.16 0.64
C ALA A 456 -13.38 -41.75 0.45
N THR A 457 -12.59 -41.13 -0.43
CA THR A 457 -11.14 -41.38 -0.52
C THR A 457 -10.42 -40.15 0.00
N VAL A 458 -9.53 -40.32 0.97
CA VAL A 458 -8.70 -39.23 1.48
C VAL A 458 -7.58 -38.97 0.48
N LEU A 459 -7.58 -37.78 -0.11
CA LEU A 459 -6.52 -37.33 -1.03
C LEU A 459 -5.39 -36.64 -0.27
N ILE A 460 -5.76 -35.68 0.58
CA ILE A 460 -4.82 -34.91 1.39
C ILE A 460 -5.36 -34.81 2.82
N ALA A 461 -4.49 -35.02 3.80
CA ALA A 461 -4.81 -34.84 5.21
C ALA A 461 -3.73 -33.98 5.88
N LEU A 462 -4.19 -32.98 6.61
CA LEU A 462 -3.35 -32.01 7.30
C LEU A 462 -3.54 -32.13 8.80
N GLU A 463 -2.44 -31.90 9.51
CA GLU A 463 -2.40 -31.65 10.93
C GLU A 463 -1.98 -30.18 11.12
N CYS A 464 -2.92 -29.37 11.59
CA CYS A 464 -2.71 -27.96 11.88
C CYS A 464 -2.63 -27.74 13.39
N GLY A 465 -1.59 -27.04 13.85
CA GLY A 465 -1.37 -26.73 15.26
C GLY A 465 -1.33 -25.23 15.55
N PRO A 466 -1.48 -24.84 16.82
CA PRO A 466 -1.82 -25.69 17.97
C PRO A 466 -3.30 -26.08 17.98
N ALA A 467 -3.60 -27.27 18.51
CA ALA A 467 -4.96 -27.79 18.56
C ALA A 467 -5.87 -26.88 19.42
N GLY A 468 -7.08 -26.63 18.93
CA GLY A 468 -8.06 -25.77 19.60
C GLY A 468 -7.89 -24.28 19.31
N ALA A 469 -6.94 -23.88 18.45
CA ALA A 469 -6.84 -22.51 17.98
C ALA A 469 -8.12 -22.07 17.25
N THR A 470 -8.51 -20.81 17.42
CA THR A 470 -9.70 -20.21 16.81
C THR A 470 -9.34 -18.95 16.03
N PHE A 471 -10.04 -18.73 14.92
CA PHE A 471 -9.82 -17.60 14.02
C PHE A 471 -11.15 -16.89 13.74
N ASN A 472 -11.18 -15.57 13.94
CA ASN A 472 -12.34 -14.75 13.60
C ASN A 472 -11.88 -13.39 13.00
N PRO A 473 -12.10 -13.12 11.70
CA PRO A 473 -12.70 -13.99 10.67
C PRO A 473 -11.94 -15.30 10.40
N ALA A 474 -12.50 -16.21 9.61
CA ALA A 474 -11.91 -17.51 9.34
C ALA A 474 -10.56 -17.40 8.59
N ALA A 475 -9.59 -18.22 8.98
CA ALA A 475 -8.37 -18.44 8.20
C ALA A 475 -8.69 -19.24 6.92
N VAL A 476 -7.87 -19.08 5.89
CA VAL A 476 -8.07 -19.72 4.58
C VAL A 476 -7.19 -20.95 4.45
N LEU A 477 -7.79 -22.06 4.03
CA LEU A 477 -7.11 -23.32 3.77
C LEU A 477 -7.17 -23.65 2.28
N THR A 478 -6.01 -23.81 1.66
CA THR A 478 -5.89 -24.09 0.23
C THR A 478 -5.29 -25.47 0.01
N TYR A 479 -5.92 -26.27 -0.85
CA TYR A 479 -5.45 -27.56 -1.30
C TYR A 479 -5.20 -27.52 -2.81
N THR A 480 -4.02 -27.93 -3.24
CA THR A 480 -3.66 -28.05 -4.64
C THR A 480 -3.68 -29.53 -5.03
N LEU A 481 -4.51 -29.88 -6.02
CA LEU A 481 -4.64 -31.25 -6.52
C LEU A 481 -3.76 -31.45 -7.75
N SER A 482 -3.21 -32.65 -7.90
CA SER A 482 -2.50 -33.05 -9.11
C SER A 482 -3.46 -33.27 -10.28
N ALA A 483 -2.93 -33.24 -11.51
CA ALA A 483 -3.71 -33.54 -12.72
C ALA A 483 -4.38 -34.93 -12.69
N GLU A 484 -3.76 -35.91 -12.02
CA GLU A 484 -4.35 -37.25 -11.84
C GLU A 484 -5.53 -37.27 -10.87
N GLU A 485 -5.54 -36.37 -9.88
CA GLU A 485 -6.63 -36.20 -8.92
C GLU A 485 -7.79 -35.42 -9.55
N TRP A 486 -7.49 -34.37 -10.31
CA TRP A 486 -8.46 -33.66 -11.13
C TRP A 486 -9.17 -34.60 -12.13
N ALA A 487 -8.43 -35.50 -12.79
CA ALA A 487 -9.02 -36.49 -13.70
C ALA A 487 -9.98 -37.50 -13.03
N LYS A 488 -9.97 -37.63 -11.69
CA LYS A 488 -10.96 -38.42 -10.94
C LYS A 488 -12.20 -37.59 -10.63
N ILE A 489 -12.05 -36.29 -10.36
CA ILE A 489 -13.14 -35.33 -10.17
C ILE A 489 -13.96 -35.20 -11.47
N ASP A 490 -13.29 -35.09 -12.61
CA ASP A 490 -13.93 -35.02 -13.94
C ASP A 490 -14.79 -36.25 -14.28
N LYS A 491 -14.57 -37.37 -13.59
CA LYS A 491 -15.35 -38.61 -13.74
C LYS A 491 -16.57 -38.69 -12.79
N GLY A 492 -16.93 -37.57 -12.16
CA GLY A 492 -18.12 -37.44 -11.33
C GLY A 492 -17.87 -37.56 -9.82
N ALA A 493 -16.64 -37.42 -9.35
CA ALA A 493 -16.34 -37.30 -7.92
C ALA A 493 -16.47 -35.84 -7.46
N THR A 494 -16.98 -35.61 -6.25
CA THR A 494 -17.11 -34.27 -5.66
C THR A 494 -16.03 -34.08 -4.60
N PRO A 495 -15.16 -33.05 -4.72
CA PRO A 495 -14.19 -32.75 -3.67
C PRO A 495 -14.89 -32.11 -2.46
N GLU A 496 -14.57 -32.58 -1.27
CA GLU A 496 -15.09 -32.10 0.00
C GLU A 496 -13.93 -31.88 0.98
N VAL A 497 -14.03 -30.83 1.79
CA VAL A 497 -13.10 -30.56 2.89
C VAL A 497 -13.77 -30.93 4.19
N MET A 498 -13.13 -31.79 4.99
CA MET A 498 -13.66 -32.24 6.28
C MET A 498 -12.62 -32.10 7.38
N TRP A 499 -13.08 -31.77 8.58
CA TRP A 499 -12.30 -31.82 9.82
C TRP A 499 -12.76 -33.01 10.68
N TYR A 500 -11.82 -33.86 11.10
CA TYR A 500 -12.03 -34.85 12.15
C TYR A 500 -11.98 -34.24 13.57
N ASN A 501 -13.12 -34.22 14.26
CA ASN A 501 -13.23 -33.71 15.62
C ASN A 501 -12.84 -34.81 16.65
N PRO A 502 -11.67 -34.72 17.32
CA PRO A 502 -11.20 -35.77 18.23
C PRO A 502 -12.04 -35.90 19.51
N GLY A 503 -12.74 -34.83 19.92
CA GLY A 503 -13.62 -34.85 21.08
C GLY A 503 -14.93 -35.62 20.84
N THR A 504 -15.36 -35.74 19.58
CA THR A 504 -16.58 -36.47 19.20
C THR A 504 -16.31 -37.75 18.41
N GLY A 505 -15.07 -37.93 17.91
CA GLY A 505 -14.67 -39.06 17.07
C GLY A 505 -15.32 -39.07 15.68
N LYS A 506 -15.75 -37.91 15.17
CA LYS A 506 -16.52 -37.78 13.91
C LYS A 506 -15.88 -36.79 12.95
N TRP A 507 -16.04 -37.05 11.66
CA TRP A 507 -15.78 -36.10 10.58
C TRP A 507 -16.92 -35.08 10.48
N GLN A 508 -16.57 -33.82 10.23
CA GLN A 508 -17.47 -32.68 10.07
C GLN A 508 -17.09 -31.91 8.80
N ASP A 509 -18.09 -31.47 8.04
CA ASP A 509 -17.86 -30.74 6.79
C ASP A 509 -17.40 -29.31 7.06
N ILE A 510 -16.43 -28.87 6.27
CA ILE A 510 -15.98 -27.48 6.20
C ILE A 510 -16.45 -26.92 4.84
N PRO A 511 -17.18 -25.79 4.81
CA PRO A 511 -17.55 -25.13 3.56
C PRO A 511 -16.32 -24.85 2.71
N ALA A 512 -16.34 -25.29 1.45
CA ALA A 512 -15.22 -25.14 0.51
C ALA A 512 -15.71 -24.72 -0.88
N THR A 513 -14.87 -23.99 -1.59
CA THR A 513 -15.06 -23.61 -3.00
C THR A 513 -14.02 -24.30 -3.86
N VAL A 514 -14.44 -24.83 -5.02
CA VAL A 514 -13.58 -25.56 -5.94
C VAL A 514 -13.14 -24.63 -7.06
N ASN A 515 -11.82 -24.45 -7.24
CA ASN A 515 -11.26 -23.74 -8.38
C ASN A 515 -10.71 -24.75 -9.40
N PRO A 516 -11.35 -24.96 -10.57
CA PRO A 516 -10.88 -25.93 -11.56
C PRO A 516 -9.60 -25.49 -12.32
N ALA A 517 -9.09 -24.27 -12.07
CA ALA A 517 -7.89 -23.75 -12.71
C ALA A 517 -6.57 -24.07 -11.98
N THR A 518 -6.63 -24.68 -10.78
CA THR A 518 -5.46 -25.02 -9.95
C THR A 518 -5.50 -26.45 -9.47
#